data_AF-A0A955YJK0-F1
#
_entry.id   AF-A0A955YJK0-F1
#
_cell.length_a   1.000
_cell.length_b   1.000
_cell.length_c   1.000
_cell.angle_alpha   90.00
_cell.angle_beta   90.00
_cell.angle_gamma   90.00
#
_symmetry.space_group_name_H-M   'P 1'
#
loop_
_entity.id
_entity.type
_entity.pdbx_description
1 polymer ?
#
loop_
_entity_poly.entity_id
_entity_poly.type
_entity_poly.pdbx_seq_one_letter_code
_entity_poly.pdbx_strand_id
1 'polypeptide(L)'
;MVPLGRVRRSLWLALALHVSVAGCEPEVAAPDPWEVAQEAFAQNDPRAFEFWSDLPATHPASATARRRLATADTHYQEGIRRLAAEDDDAAYREIRRGLDDGPMDPGYYPIIARLHVGRGNDAEAARLFERYLRARPDARDADAVREELRSLSPGASILTETPLPPPSAVTEPARVRAVPTAAWVALGVLSGLFLALAGARLRTWLRHRGVSLARLVREQPELHPAIAYLVGSLRHELLKHRVGAAREVLHLLGAGEPTSEQRSFLESRLLGSAGSLPLDQAFDAYLRAFERALGGRFDVRSDRTFRAARDAIRVIVELTPALAARHTPRRERRLQAAHAALSAFDASLKELVDGLIRTDVDRALFEQVVAEVRQEYAPSGVELDGLVVEAEQPVAVEVFRVDLVLVLKNIFRNAVLAVGRGPAPRSVRLGVRVELEVTGEETVHIEVSDTSDAPLTLEMIRDREFGRGLGLVSAAVDRYGGAISIEPGRDGFVKSVVVSFPCAYNA
;
A
#
# COMPACT_ATOMS: atom_id res chain seq x y z
N MET A 1 3.87 13.92 -15.68
CA MET A 1 4.89 14.72 -16.39
C MET A 1 5.29 15.85 -15.46
N VAL A 2 6.52 15.82 -14.96
CA VAL A 2 7.13 16.87 -14.13
C VAL A 2 8.18 17.55 -15.02
N PRO A 3 8.30 18.89 -15.04
CA PRO A 3 9.10 19.56 -16.05
C PRO A 3 10.59 19.31 -15.81
N LEU A 4 11.31 19.01 -16.91
CA LEU A 4 12.75 18.79 -17.01
C LEU A 4 13.63 20.00 -16.57
N GLY A 5 13.04 21.04 -15.99
CA GLY A 5 13.74 22.25 -15.54
C GLY A 5 14.43 22.15 -14.17
N ARG A 6 14.07 21.19 -13.31
CA ARG A 6 14.65 21.10 -11.95
C ARG A 6 16.01 20.41 -11.87
N VAL A 7 16.31 19.46 -12.77
CA VAL A 7 17.58 18.69 -12.73
C VAL A 7 18.78 19.53 -13.19
N ARG A 8 18.56 20.50 -14.10
CA ARG A 8 19.63 21.43 -14.53
C ARG A 8 20.03 22.43 -13.44
N ARG A 9 19.11 22.81 -12.54
CA ARG A 9 19.42 23.76 -11.44
C ARG A 9 20.33 23.13 -10.38
N SER A 10 20.17 21.83 -10.11
CA SER A 10 20.99 21.11 -9.11
C SER A 10 22.46 20.94 -9.53
N LEU A 11 22.73 20.80 -10.83
CA LEU A 11 24.11 20.68 -11.35
C LEU A 11 24.84 22.03 -11.40
N TRP A 12 24.11 23.14 -11.62
CA TRP A 12 24.68 24.49 -11.55
C TRP A 12 24.94 24.94 -10.10
N LEU A 13 24.12 24.52 -9.14
CA LEU A 13 24.34 24.77 -7.70
C LEU A 13 25.60 24.06 -7.16
N ALA A 14 25.91 22.87 -7.66
CA ALA A 14 27.14 22.16 -7.29
C ALA A 14 28.41 22.79 -7.91
N LEU A 15 28.31 23.40 -9.09
CA LEU A 15 29.44 24.10 -9.73
C LEU A 15 29.66 25.52 -9.18
N ALA A 16 28.61 26.18 -8.68
CA ALA A 16 28.70 27.50 -8.05
C ALA A 16 29.38 27.46 -6.67
N LEU A 17 29.47 26.28 -6.02
CA LEU A 17 30.04 26.14 -4.68
C LEU A 17 31.58 26.04 -4.64
N HIS A 18 32.28 26.24 -5.76
CA HIS A 18 33.74 26.18 -5.83
C HIS A 18 34.43 27.49 -6.25
N VAL A 19 33.71 28.60 -6.44
CA VAL A 19 34.31 29.89 -6.86
C VAL A 19 34.08 31.06 -5.90
N SER A 20 33.30 30.93 -4.82
CA SER A 20 33.00 32.09 -3.96
C SER A 20 33.82 32.12 -2.66
N VAL A 21 35.12 32.40 -2.79
CA VAL A 21 35.92 33.02 -1.71
C VAL A 21 35.95 34.52 -1.99
N ALA A 22 34.85 35.20 -1.68
CA ALA A 22 34.78 36.65 -1.45
C ALA A 22 33.43 36.93 -0.78
N GLY A 23 33.48 37.57 0.39
CA GLY A 23 32.39 37.66 1.35
C GLY A 23 31.10 38.30 0.81
N CYS A 24 30.01 37.59 1.05
CA CYS A 24 28.67 38.08 1.41
C CYS A 24 27.88 36.81 1.74
N GLU A 25 27.73 36.48 3.02
CA GLU A 25 26.77 35.46 3.44
C GLU A 25 25.37 35.95 3.02
N PRO A 26 24.65 35.21 2.15
CA PRO A 26 23.26 35.54 1.91
C PRO A 26 22.50 35.27 3.20
N GLU A 27 21.87 36.30 3.75
CA GLU A 27 20.92 36.19 4.84
C GLU A 27 19.86 35.15 4.42
N VAL A 28 19.93 33.95 5.02
CA VAL A 28 18.99 32.87 4.72
C VAL A 28 17.65 33.35 5.25
N ALA A 29 16.80 33.82 4.34
CA ALA A 29 15.47 34.28 4.69
C ALA A 29 14.75 33.16 5.45
N ALA A 30 14.15 33.51 6.60
CA ALA A 30 13.37 32.56 7.36
C ALA A 30 12.29 31.93 6.45
N PRO A 31 12.03 30.61 6.59
CA PRO A 31 11.04 29.93 5.78
C PRO A 31 9.67 30.61 5.91
N ASP A 32 8.91 30.63 4.82
CA ASP A 32 7.56 31.20 4.81
C ASP A 32 6.70 30.49 5.88
N PRO A 33 6.14 31.21 6.87
CA PRO A 33 5.35 30.62 7.94
C PRO A 33 4.13 29.85 7.40
N TRP A 34 3.60 30.19 6.22
CA TRP A 34 2.51 29.45 5.59
C TRP A 34 2.94 28.10 5.01
N GLU A 35 4.17 27.99 4.49
CA GLU A 35 4.71 26.70 4.03
C GLU A 35 4.95 25.77 5.22
N VAL A 36 5.49 26.30 6.33
CA VAL A 36 5.65 25.55 7.59
C VAL A 36 4.30 25.04 8.11
N ALA A 37 3.29 25.90 8.12
CA ALA A 37 1.94 25.56 8.56
C ALA A 37 1.27 24.48 7.68
N GLN A 38 1.47 24.54 6.36
CA GLN A 38 0.95 23.52 5.43
C GLN A 38 1.68 22.19 5.56
N GLU A 39 2.99 22.21 5.71
CA GLU A 39 3.79 20.99 5.89
C GLU A 39 3.42 20.29 7.19
N ALA A 40 3.30 21.05 8.29
CA ALA A 40 2.85 20.50 9.58
C ALA A 40 1.47 19.84 9.46
N PHE A 41 0.54 20.44 8.71
CA PHE A 41 -0.77 19.86 8.46
C PHE A 41 -0.69 18.58 7.61
N ALA A 42 0.11 18.58 6.54
CA ALA A 42 0.31 17.41 5.68
C ALA A 42 0.96 16.22 6.42
N GLN A 43 1.83 16.51 7.39
CA GLN A 43 2.46 15.51 8.26
C GLN A 43 1.59 15.07 9.43
N ASN A 44 0.37 15.60 9.56
CA ASN A 44 -0.54 15.32 10.67
C ASN A 44 0.08 15.69 12.04
N ASP A 45 0.88 16.76 12.08
CA ASP A 45 1.48 17.30 13.30
C ASP A 45 0.37 17.80 14.26
N PRO A 46 0.36 17.39 15.55
CA PRO A 46 -0.60 17.88 16.52
C PRO A 46 -0.61 19.40 16.72
N ARG A 47 0.47 20.11 16.36
CA ARG A 47 0.60 21.57 16.44
C ARG A 47 0.18 22.32 15.17
N ALA A 48 -0.26 21.60 14.13
CA ALA A 48 -0.65 22.22 12.85
C ALA A 48 -1.69 23.34 13.00
N PHE A 49 -2.64 23.19 13.93
CA PHE A 49 -3.63 24.23 14.21
C PHE A 49 -3.02 25.55 14.68
N GLU A 50 -2.05 25.50 15.60
CA GLU A 50 -1.37 26.69 16.13
C GLU A 50 -0.62 27.43 15.01
N PHE A 51 0.06 26.69 14.13
CA PHE A 51 0.73 27.29 12.98
C PHE A 51 -0.24 27.98 12.01
N TRP A 52 -1.47 27.48 11.88
CA TRP A 52 -2.50 28.13 11.06
C TRP A 52 -3.14 29.32 11.77
N SER A 53 -3.40 29.24 13.08
CA SER A 53 -4.03 30.30 13.86
C SER A 53 -3.10 31.49 14.06
N ASP A 54 -1.81 31.24 14.22
CA ASP A 54 -0.80 32.23 14.61
C ASP A 54 -0.17 32.94 13.40
N LEU A 55 -0.67 32.67 12.19
CA LEU A 55 -0.24 33.39 10.98
C LEU A 55 -0.43 34.91 11.15
N PRO A 56 0.64 35.71 10.94
CA PRO A 56 0.56 37.16 11.05
C PRO A 56 -0.59 37.72 10.22
N ALA A 57 -1.33 38.68 10.78
CA ALA A 57 -2.48 39.28 10.08
C ALA A 57 -2.09 39.97 8.76
N THR A 58 -0.82 40.37 8.64
CA THR A 58 -0.21 40.95 7.45
C THR A 58 0.15 39.91 6.39
N HIS A 59 0.14 38.62 6.71
CA HIS A 59 0.48 37.55 5.77
C HIS A 59 -0.67 37.33 4.76
N PRO A 60 -0.40 37.23 3.44
CA PRO A 60 -1.45 37.10 2.42
C PRO A 60 -2.34 35.86 2.61
N ALA A 61 -1.81 34.78 3.20
CA ALA A 61 -2.57 33.56 3.47
C ALA A 61 -3.47 33.61 4.72
N SER A 62 -3.28 34.60 5.60
CA SER A 62 -3.92 34.63 6.94
C SER A 62 -5.46 34.63 6.86
N ALA A 63 -6.03 35.43 5.95
CA ALA A 63 -7.49 35.49 5.77
C ALA A 63 -8.09 34.17 5.28
N THR A 64 -7.37 33.46 4.40
CA THR A 64 -7.79 32.15 3.89
C THR A 64 -7.66 31.07 4.95
N ALA A 65 -6.56 31.05 5.70
CA ALA A 65 -6.36 30.12 6.80
C ALA A 65 -7.47 30.24 7.86
N ARG A 66 -7.79 31.47 8.31
CA ARG A 66 -8.87 31.71 9.29
C ARG A 66 -10.24 31.26 8.79
N ARG A 67 -10.58 31.52 7.53
CA ARG A 67 -11.84 31.05 6.92
C ARG A 67 -11.91 29.52 6.90
N ARG A 68 -10.82 28.86 6.48
CA ARG A 68 -10.74 27.40 6.44
C ARG A 68 -10.84 26.79 7.84
N LEU A 69 -10.16 27.36 8.83
CA LEU A 69 -10.29 26.95 10.22
C LEU A 69 -11.74 27.08 10.72
N ALA A 70 -12.42 28.19 10.43
CA ALA A 70 -13.83 28.37 10.83
C ALA A 70 -14.77 27.36 10.16
N THR A 71 -14.53 27.01 8.89
CA THR A 71 -15.29 25.96 8.20
C THR A 71 -15.00 24.58 8.81
N ALA A 72 -13.73 24.25 9.01
CA ALA A 72 -13.31 22.99 9.62
C ALA A 72 -13.89 22.83 11.04
N ASP A 73 -13.89 23.90 11.83
CA ASP A 73 -14.44 23.96 13.18
C ASP A 73 -15.92 23.56 13.24
N THR A 74 -16.73 24.06 12.29
CA THR A 74 -18.15 23.69 12.16
C THR A 74 -18.31 22.18 11.97
N HIS A 75 -17.48 21.58 11.10
CA HIS A 75 -17.50 20.14 10.84
C HIS A 75 -17.02 19.33 12.05
N TYR A 76 -16.00 19.81 12.78
CA TYR A 76 -15.52 19.13 13.98
C TYR A 76 -16.55 19.15 15.12
N GLN A 77 -17.20 20.28 15.36
CA GLN A 77 -18.26 20.38 16.38
C GLN A 77 -19.43 19.46 16.05
N GLU A 78 -19.87 19.43 14.79
CA GLU A 78 -20.92 18.53 14.34
C GLU A 78 -20.49 17.06 14.46
N GLY A 79 -19.26 16.73 14.09
CA GLY A 79 -18.67 15.41 14.25
C GLY A 79 -18.65 14.95 15.71
N ILE A 80 -18.24 15.81 16.64
CA ILE A 80 -18.26 15.53 18.08
C ILE A 80 -19.68 15.37 18.60
N ARG A 81 -20.64 16.19 18.13
CA ARG A 81 -22.05 16.09 18.51
C ARG A 81 -22.65 14.75 18.07
N ARG A 82 -22.33 14.30 16.85
CA ARG A 82 -22.75 13.00 16.32
C ARG A 82 -22.07 11.86 17.03
N LEU A 83 -20.78 12.03 17.33
CA LEU A 83 -20.05 11.07 18.13
C LEU A 83 -20.75 10.93 19.48
N ALA A 84 -21.05 12.02 20.19
CA ALA A 84 -21.80 11.94 21.46
C ALA A 84 -23.19 11.29 21.34
N ALA A 85 -23.81 11.31 20.16
CA ALA A 85 -25.10 10.68 19.88
C ALA A 85 -25.01 9.20 19.43
N GLU A 86 -23.82 8.58 19.49
CA GLU A 86 -23.58 7.19 19.05
C GLU A 86 -23.83 6.95 17.55
N ASP A 87 -23.77 8.01 16.74
CA ASP A 87 -23.81 7.94 15.27
C ASP A 87 -22.39 8.01 14.69
N ASP A 88 -21.63 6.92 14.88
CA ASP A 88 -20.18 6.87 14.60
C ASP A 88 -19.85 7.06 13.12
N ASP A 89 -20.68 6.49 12.23
CA ASP A 89 -20.53 6.62 10.78
C ASP A 89 -20.67 8.07 10.33
N ALA A 90 -21.66 8.80 10.86
CA ALA A 90 -21.84 10.20 10.50
C ALA A 90 -20.83 11.11 11.20
N ALA A 91 -20.43 10.79 12.44
CA ALA A 91 -19.36 11.47 13.14
C ALA A 91 -18.06 11.41 12.35
N TYR A 92 -17.66 10.23 11.87
CA TYR A 92 -16.45 10.05 11.08
C TYR A 92 -16.50 10.84 9.77
N ARG A 93 -17.64 10.84 9.07
CA ARG A 93 -17.81 11.64 7.84
C ARG A 93 -17.63 13.13 8.08
N GLU A 94 -18.19 13.67 9.17
CA GLU A 94 -18.07 15.09 9.50
C GLU A 94 -16.64 15.45 9.94
N ILE A 95 -16.01 14.63 10.78
CA ILE A 95 -14.59 14.82 11.14
C ILE A 95 -13.70 14.79 9.89
N ARG A 96 -13.99 13.90 8.93
CA ARG A 96 -13.24 13.84 7.67
C ARG A 96 -13.42 15.10 6.82
N ARG A 97 -14.63 15.64 6.73
CA ARG A 97 -14.89 16.93 6.03
C ARG A 97 -14.09 18.06 6.68
N GLY A 98 -14.05 18.12 8.01
CA GLY A 98 -13.23 19.09 8.73
C GLY A 98 -11.75 18.98 8.37
N LEU A 99 -11.21 17.76 8.25
CA LEU A 99 -9.82 17.51 7.85
C LEU A 99 -9.53 17.86 6.38
N ASP A 100 -10.51 17.91 5.50
CA ASP A 100 -10.29 18.41 4.13
C ASP A 100 -10.14 19.95 4.14
N ASP A 101 -10.79 20.62 5.11
CA ASP A 101 -10.77 22.07 5.26
C ASP A 101 -9.59 22.59 6.09
N GLY A 102 -9.20 21.95 7.19
CA GLY A 102 -8.08 22.43 8.00
C GLY A 102 -7.78 21.58 9.24
N PRO A 103 -6.70 21.88 9.98
CA PRO A 103 -6.36 21.15 11.20
C PRO A 103 -7.42 21.33 12.30
N MET A 104 -7.59 20.30 13.12
CA MET A 104 -8.48 20.32 14.28
C MET A 104 -7.88 21.12 15.43
N ASP A 105 -8.68 21.92 16.14
CA ASP A 105 -8.24 22.54 17.40
C ASP A 105 -7.88 21.44 18.41
N PRO A 106 -6.66 21.45 18.98
CA PRO A 106 -6.26 20.49 19.99
C PRO A 106 -7.23 20.36 21.17
N GLY A 107 -7.97 21.43 21.51
CA GLY A 107 -8.98 21.41 22.56
C GLY A 107 -10.10 20.38 22.37
N TYR A 108 -10.30 19.87 21.14
CA TYR A 108 -11.26 18.81 20.87
C TYR A 108 -10.77 17.40 21.24
N TYR A 109 -9.46 17.16 21.28
CA TYR A 109 -8.93 15.83 21.56
C TYR A 109 -9.35 15.27 22.93
N PRO A 110 -9.29 16.03 24.05
CA PRO A 110 -9.78 15.53 25.34
C PRO A 110 -11.28 15.26 25.35
N ILE A 111 -12.08 16.02 24.60
CA ILE A 111 -13.54 15.82 24.52
C ILE A 111 -13.84 14.50 23.82
N ILE A 112 -13.23 14.27 22.66
CA ILE A 112 -13.37 13.03 21.88
C ILE A 112 -12.83 11.85 22.68
N ALA A 113 -11.69 12.02 23.36
CA ALA A 113 -11.10 10.99 24.20
C ALA A 113 -12.07 10.51 25.30
N ARG A 114 -12.70 11.44 26.02
CA ARG A 114 -13.68 11.09 27.07
C ARG A 114 -14.92 10.40 26.54
N LEU A 115 -15.37 10.74 25.33
CA LEU A 115 -16.45 10.00 24.65
C LEU A 115 -16.04 8.55 24.36
N HIS A 116 -14.78 8.31 23.96
CA HIS A 116 -14.26 6.95 23.81
C HIS A 116 -14.13 6.20 25.14
N VAL A 117 -13.69 6.87 26.22
CA VAL A 117 -13.65 6.27 27.58
C VAL A 117 -15.04 5.82 28.01
N GLY A 118 -16.07 6.65 27.80
CA GLY A 118 -17.47 6.31 28.11
C GLY A 118 -17.98 5.05 27.40
N ARG A 119 -17.28 4.61 26.36
CA ARG A 119 -17.59 3.42 25.54
C ARG A 119 -16.63 2.26 25.75
N GLY A 120 -15.70 2.35 26.71
CA GLY A 120 -14.67 1.34 26.95
C GLY A 120 -13.59 1.27 25.87
N ASN A 121 -13.44 2.32 25.06
CA ASN A 121 -12.42 2.42 24.01
C ASN A 121 -11.13 3.10 24.52
N ASP A 122 -10.59 2.57 25.62
CA ASP A 122 -9.51 3.20 26.40
C ASP A 122 -8.22 3.42 25.59
N ALA A 123 -7.91 2.51 24.66
CA ALA A 123 -6.71 2.62 23.83
C ALA A 123 -6.77 3.79 22.85
N GLU A 124 -7.95 4.11 22.31
CA GLU A 124 -8.12 5.24 21.39
C GLU A 124 -8.19 6.56 22.17
N ALA A 125 -8.85 6.54 23.33
CA ALA A 125 -8.84 7.67 24.27
C ALA A 125 -7.40 8.04 24.70
N ALA A 126 -6.57 7.06 25.04
CA ALA A 126 -5.17 7.28 25.40
C ALA A 126 -4.38 7.98 24.29
N ARG A 127 -4.53 7.55 23.03
CA ARG A 127 -3.87 8.19 21.87
C ARG A 127 -4.31 9.65 21.69
N LEU A 128 -5.58 9.95 21.89
CA LEU A 128 -6.11 11.30 21.77
C LEU A 128 -5.60 12.21 22.89
N PHE A 129 -5.50 11.71 24.12
CA PHE A 129 -4.87 12.44 25.22
C PHE A 129 -3.37 12.67 25.00
N GLU A 130 -2.62 11.68 24.50
CA GLU A 130 -1.21 11.87 24.12
C GLU A 130 -1.06 12.94 23.03
N ARG A 131 -1.96 12.91 22.04
CA ARG A 131 -1.98 13.89 20.96
C ARG A 131 -2.26 15.31 21.47
N TYR A 132 -3.19 15.46 22.41
CA TYR A 132 -3.45 16.72 23.10
C TYR A 132 -2.20 17.24 23.83
N LEU A 133 -1.58 16.39 24.65
CA LEU A 133 -0.41 16.79 25.46
C LEU A 133 0.81 17.13 24.60
N ARG A 134 0.96 16.52 23.42
CA ARG A 134 2.00 16.91 22.46
C ARG A 134 1.72 18.27 21.82
N ALA A 135 0.46 18.58 21.56
CA ALA A 135 0.07 19.86 20.99
C ALA A 135 0.18 21.00 22.02
N ARG A 136 -0.35 20.79 23.23
CA ARG A 136 -0.41 21.79 24.31
C ARG A 136 0.12 21.23 25.64
N PRO A 137 1.45 21.06 25.78
CA PRO A 137 2.04 20.51 26.99
C PRO A 137 1.81 21.38 28.24
N ASP A 138 1.65 22.69 28.05
CA ASP A 138 1.53 23.68 29.13
C ASP A 138 0.10 24.21 29.32
N ALA A 139 -0.92 23.53 28.77
CA ALA A 139 -2.31 23.92 28.98
C ALA A 139 -2.71 23.82 30.46
N ARG A 140 -3.63 24.67 30.91
CA ARG A 140 -4.09 24.72 32.31
C ARG A 140 -4.68 23.40 32.81
N ASP A 141 -5.22 22.59 31.92
CA ASP A 141 -5.80 21.27 32.18
C ASP A 141 -4.86 20.11 31.81
N ALA A 142 -3.63 20.37 31.37
CA ALA A 142 -2.68 19.34 30.95
C ALA A 142 -2.38 18.33 32.07
N ASP A 143 -2.27 18.78 33.33
CA ASP A 143 -2.06 17.88 34.46
C ASP A 143 -3.25 16.95 34.73
N ALA A 144 -4.47 17.47 34.58
CA ALA A 144 -5.69 16.65 34.68
C ALA A 144 -5.75 15.62 33.55
N VAL A 145 -5.40 16.01 32.32
CA VAL A 145 -5.33 15.09 31.18
C VAL A 145 -4.22 14.04 31.34
N ARG A 146 -3.07 14.39 31.93
CA ARG A 146 -2.01 13.42 32.28
C ARG A 146 -2.51 12.40 33.30
N GLU A 147 -3.31 12.82 34.28
CA GLU A 147 -3.93 11.91 35.25
C GLU A 147 -4.91 10.95 34.58
N GLU A 148 -5.82 11.47 33.74
CA GLU A 148 -6.76 10.66 32.94
C GLU A 148 -6.01 9.69 32.00
N LEU A 149 -4.90 10.11 31.39
CA LEU A 149 -4.08 9.22 30.56
C LEU A 149 -3.41 8.12 31.40
N ARG A 150 -2.93 8.44 32.61
CA ARG A 150 -2.28 7.48 33.52
C ARG A 150 -3.26 6.41 34.03
N SER A 151 -4.54 6.76 34.22
CA SER A 151 -5.56 5.78 34.60
C SER A 151 -5.92 4.82 33.46
N LEU A 152 -5.86 5.27 32.21
CA LEU A 152 -6.17 4.46 31.02
C LEU A 152 -4.98 3.61 30.54
N SER A 153 -3.75 4.09 30.74
CA SER A 153 -2.52 3.40 30.33
C SER A 153 -1.41 3.61 31.35
N PRO A 154 -1.21 2.67 32.29
CA PRO A 154 -0.18 2.76 33.33
C PRO A 154 1.26 2.84 32.78
N GLY A 155 1.47 2.52 31.50
CA GLY A 155 2.78 2.58 30.82
C GLY A 155 3.06 3.87 30.04
N ALA A 156 2.10 4.80 29.91
CA ALA A 156 2.25 6.01 29.09
C ALA A 156 3.18 7.08 29.71
N SER A 157 3.57 6.93 30.99
CA SER A 157 4.39 7.90 31.74
C SER A 157 5.81 8.11 31.19
N ILE A 158 6.33 7.20 30.35
CA ILE A 158 7.73 7.23 29.90
C ILE A 158 7.95 8.18 28.70
N LEU A 159 6.90 8.53 27.94
CA LEU A 159 7.04 9.30 26.69
C LEU A 159 6.73 10.81 26.82
N THR A 160 6.07 11.24 27.89
CA THR A 160 5.61 12.63 28.09
C THR A 160 6.42 13.44 29.11
N GLU A 161 7.35 12.82 29.84
CA GLU A 161 8.19 13.48 30.86
C GLU A 161 9.54 14.01 30.34
N THR A 162 9.83 13.94 29.03
CA THR A 162 11.11 14.49 28.52
C THR A 162 11.02 16.03 28.46
N PRO A 163 11.77 16.78 29.29
CA PRO A 163 11.74 18.24 29.25
C PRO A 163 12.39 18.70 27.93
N LEU A 164 11.70 19.57 27.19
CA LEU A 164 12.32 20.30 26.08
C LEU A 164 13.45 21.18 26.63
N PRO A 165 14.63 21.24 25.99
CA PRO A 165 15.68 22.17 26.40
C PRO A 165 15.16 23.62 26.27
N PRO A 166 15.50 24.52 27.21
CA PRO A 166 15.04 25.90 27.16
C PRO A 166 15.55 26.61 25.89
N PRO A 167 14.80 27.61 25.37
CA PRO A 167 15.25 28.40 24.23
C PRO A 167 16.56 29.09 24.58
N SER A 168 17.59 28.84 23.77
CA SER A 168 18.92 29.40 23.97
C SER A 168 18.85 30.93 23.97
N ALA A 169 19.29 31.54 25.06
CA ALA A 169 19.44 32.98 25.15
C ALA A 169 20.38 33.48 24.05
N VAL A 170 19.95 34.55 23.38
CA VAL A 170 20.74 35.31 22.40
C VAL A 170 22.07 35.69 23.05
N THR A 171 23.14 35.04 22.62
CA THR A 171 24.49 35.36 23.06
C THR A 171 25.04 36.45 22.13
N GLU A 172 25.55 37.53 22.71
CA GLU A 172 26.27 38.60 22.00
C GLU A 172 27.34 38.05 21.04
N PRO A 173 27.65 38.78 19.94
CA PRO A 173 28.56 38.27 18.91
C PRO A 173 29.96 38.01 19.48
N ALA A 174 30.29 36.72 19.58
CA ALA A 174 31.62 36.25 19.92
C ALA A 174 32.62 36.71 18.85
N ARG A 175 33.70 37.37 19.30
CA ARG A 175 34.87 37.68 18.46
C ARG A 175 35.34 36.42 17.74
N VAL A 176 35.43 36.50 16.42
CA VAL A 176 35.89 35.43 15.53
C VAL A 176 37.26 34.94 15.99
N ARG A 177 37.29 33.80 16.69
CA ARG A 177 38.51 33.02 16.90
C ARG A 177 38.80 32.27 15.60
N ALA A 178 40.06 32.33 15.17
CA ALA A 178 40.56 31.60 14.02
C ALA A 178 40.15 30.13 14.12
N VAL A 179 39.42 29.66 13.10
CA VAL A 179 38.91 28.29 13.03
C VAL A 179 40.13 27.33 13.00
N PRO A 180 40.28 26.42 13.97
CA PRO A 180 41.41 25.50 13.99
C PRO A 180 41.37 24.61 12.74
N THR A 181 42.53 24.32 12.16
CA THR A 181 42.68 23.48 10.95
C THR A 181 41.95 22.14 11.05
N ALA A 182 41.78 21.60 12.25
CA ALA A 182 40.99 20.41 12.54
C ALA A 182 39.51 20.53 12.10
N ALA A 183 38.90 21.71 12.18
CA ALA A 183 37.52 21.94 11.76
C ALA A 183 37.39 21.91 10.22
N TRP A 184 38.41 22.35 9.48
CA TRP A 184 38.44 22.23 8.02
C TRP A 184 38.59 20.77 7.57
N VAL A 185 39.40 19.98 8.29
CA VAL A 185 39.52 18.54 8.04
C VAL A 185 38.18 17.83 8.34
N ALA A 186 37.53 18.15 9.46
CA ALA A 186 36.23 17.59 9.81
C ALA A 186 35.15 17.92 8.77
N LEU A 187 35.13 19.17 8.27
CA LEU A 187 34.21 19.58 7.21
C LEU A 187 34.47 18.81 5.91
N GLY A 188 35.74 18.64 5.52
CA GLY A 188 36.11 17.85 4.34
C GLY A 188 35.67 16.38 4.44
N VAL A 189 35.85 15.77 5.61
CA VAL A 189 35.40 14.38 5.86
C VAL A 189 33.87 14.28 5.82
N LEU A 190 33.15 15.22 6.45
CA LEU A 190 31.68 15.23 6.45
C LEU A 190 31.11 15.48 5.05
N SER A 191 31.69 16.39 4.27
CA SER A 191 31.29 16.63 2.88
C SER A 191 31.59 15.42 1.99
N GLY A 192 32.75 14.77 2.18
CA GLY A 192 33.11 13.52 1.48
C GLY A 192 32.14 12.39 1.81
N LEU A 193 31.78 12.23 3.08
CA LEU A 193 30.81 11.23 3.54
C LEU A 193 29.41 11.52 2.98
N PHE A 194 28.98 12.78 2.99
CA PHE A 194 27.70 13.19 2.42
C PHE A 194 27.63 12.93 0.92
N LEU A 195 28.68 13.25 0.16
CA LEU A 195 28.76 12.96 -1.27
C LEU A 195 28.79 11.45 -1.54
N ALA A 196 29.50 10.67 -0.73
CA ALA A 196 29.52 9.22 -0.84
C ALA A 196 28.13 8.62 -0.56
N LEU A 197 27.43 9.09 0.47
CA LEU A 197 26.06 8.67 0.81
C LEU A 197 25.05 9.09 -0.26
N ALA A 198 25.14 10.32 -0.76
CA ALA A 198 24.30 10.83 -1.84
C ALA A 198 24.55 10.05 -3.15
N GLY A 199 25.82 9.77 -3.47
CA GLY A 199 26.21 8.95 -4.61
C GLY A 199 25.75 7.50 -4.49
N ALA A 200 25.88 6.90 -3.30
CA ALA A 200 25.37 5.56 -3.01
C ALA A 200 23.85 5.51 -3.13
N ARG A 201 23.13 6.51 -2.58
CA ARG A 201 21.67 6.63 -2.67
C ARG A 201 21.19 6.85 -4.10
N LEU A 202 21.91 7.66 -4.89
CA LEU A 202 21.61 7.86 -6.31
C LEU A 202 21.88 6.57 -7.11
N ARG A 203 22.97 5.87 -6.81
CA ARG A 203 23.31 4.59 -7.46
C ARG A 203 22.31 3.49 -7.11
N THR A 204 21.87 3.38 -5.85
CA THR A 204 20.81 2.44 -5.46
C THR A 204 19.49 2.85 -6.11
N TRP A 205 19.12 4.13 -6.09
CA TRP A 205 17.92 4.63 -6.77
C TRP A 205 17.92 4.34 -8.29
N LEU A 206 19.06 4.54 -8.97
CA LEU A 206 19.23 4.18 -10.39
C LEU A 206 19.20 2.67 -10.62
N ARG A 207 19.76 1.86 -9.70
CA ARG A 207 19.71 0.39 -9.76
C ARG A 207 18.32 -0.17 -9.47
N HIS A 208 17.49 0.56 -8.74
CA HIS A 208 16.10 0.21 -8.43
C HIS A 208 15.10 0.81 -9.43
N ARG A 209 15.56 1.56 -10.44
CA ARG A 209 14.76 1.91 -11.62
C ARG A 209 14.97 0.87 -12.71
N GLY A 210 13.88 0.42 -13.33
CA GLY A 210 13.94 -0.52 -14.45
C GLY A 210 13.89 -1.99 -14.08
N VAL A 211 13.17 -2.30 -13.00
CA VAL A 211 12.87 -3.68 -12.60
C VAL A 211 11.82 -4.26 -13.54
N SER A 212 12.08 -5.46 -14.09
CA SER A 212 11.09 -6.16 -14.93
C SER A 212 9.87 -6.57 -14.11
N LEU A 213 8.72 -6.76 -14.77
CA LEU A 213 7.48 -7.12 -14.08
C LEU A 213 7.65 -8.43 -13.27
N ALA A 214 8.30 -9.43 -13.86
CA ALA A 214 8.59 -10.70 -13.20
C ALA A 214 9.51 -10.57 -11.96
N ARG A 215 10.40 -9.56 -11.95
CA ARG A 215 11.23 -9.28 -10.77
C ARG A 215 10.45 -8.52 -9.70
N LEU A 216 9.60 -7.57 -10.11
CA LEU A 216 8.72 -6.84 -9.20
C LEU A 216 7.75 -7.79 -8.48
N VAL A 217 7.17 -8.75 -9.21
CA VAL A 217 6.34 -9.82 -8.66
C VAL A 217 7.08 -10.60 -7.57
N ARG A 218 8.36 -10.95 -7.76
CA ARG A 218 9.12 -11.68 -6.74
C ARG A 218 9.49 -10.83 -5.53
N GLU A 219 9.75 -9.55 -5.72
CA GLU A 219 10.24 -8.66 -4.67
C GLU A 219 9.11 -8.03 -3.83
N GLN A 220 7.89 -7.92 -4.36
CA GLN A 220 6.77 -7.20 -3.72
C GLN A 220 5.44 -7.96 -3.84
N PRO A 221 5.20 -8.95 -2.95
CA PRO A 221 3.94 -9.69 -2.87
C PRO A 221 2.70 -8.83 -2.70
N GLU A 222 2.83 -7.70 -2.03
CA GLU A 222 1.75 -6.74 -1.79
C GLU A 222 1.16 -6.14 -3.08
N LEU A 223 1.93 -6.16 -4.18
CA LEU A 223 1.48 -5.66 -5.49
C LEU A 223 0.77 -6.73 -6.32
N HIS A 224 0.76 -8.01 -5.91
CA HIS A 224 0.21 -9.12 -6.69
C HIS A 224 -1.24 -8.88 -7.14
N PRO A 225 -2.18 -8.40 -6.29
CA PRO A 225 -3.55 -8.15 -6.73
C PRO A 225 -3.65 -7.06 -7.80
N ALA A 226 -2.89 -5.97 -7.64
CA ALA A 226 -2.87 -4.88 -8.60
C ALA A 226 -2.27 -5.33 -9.94
N ILE A 227 -1.20 -6.14 -9.91
CA ILE A 227 -0.58 -6.71 -11.10
C ILE A 227 -1.56 -7.65 -11.81
N ALA A 228 -2.21 -8.56 -11.09
CA ALA A 228 -3.18 -9.50 -11.65
C ALA A 228 -4.35 -8.77 -12.32
N TYR A 229 -4.90 -7.72 -11.67
CA TYR A 229 -5.96 -6.90 -12.25
C TYR A 229 -5.54 -6.19 -13.55
N LEU A 230 -4.38 -5.52 -13.52
CA LEU A 230 -3.86 -4.77 -14.67
C LEU A 230 -3.54 -5.68 -15.85
N VAL A 231 -2.90 -6.82 -15.57
CA VAL A 231 -2.61 -7.84 -16.59
C VAL A 231 -3.90 -8.44 -17.10
N GLY A 232 -4.84 -8.82 -16.22
CA GLY A 232 -6.16 -9.34 -16.61
C GLY A 232 -6.90 -8.40 -17.57
N SER A 233 -6.92 -7.11 -17.24
CA SER A 233 -7.54 -6.07 -18.06
C SER A 233 -6.84 -5.88 -19.42
N LEU A 234 -5.50 -5.84 -19.44
CA LEU A 234 -4.73 -5.76 -20.68
C LEU A 234 -4.97 -6.98 -21.58
N ARG A 235 -4.98 -8.17 -20.99
CA ARG A 235 -5.19 -9.43 -21.71
C ARG A 235 -6.61 -9.52 -22.26
N HIS A 236 -7.61 -9.24 -21.44
CA HIS A 236 -9.01 -9.34 -21.84
C HIS A 236 -9.35 -8.32 -22.94
N GLU A 237 -9.08 -7.04 -22.70
CA GLU A 237 -9.52 -5.98 -23.59
C GLU A 237 -8.67 -5.87 -24.85
N LEU A 238 -7.34 -5.96 -24.72
CA LEU A 238 -6.44 -5.62 -25.82
C LEU A 238 -5.97 -6.86 -26.57
N LEU A 239 -5.43 -7.85 -25.86
CA LEU A 239 -4.82 -9.02 -26.49
C LEU A 239 -5.88 -10.01 -27.02
N LYS A 240 -6.94 -10.27 -26.24
CA LYS A 240 -8.03 -11.17 -26.65
C LYS A 240 -9.01 -10.48 -27.61
N HIS A 241 -9.63 -9.37 -27.20
CA HIS A 241 -10.72 -8.78 -27.99
C HIS A 241 -10.28 -7.98 -29.22
N ARG A 242 -9.11 -7.33 -29.19
CA ARG A 242 -8.64 -6.52 -30.34
C ARG A 242 -7.65 -7.27 -31.22
N VAL A 243 -6.58 -7.80 -30.64
CA VAL A 243 -5.51 -8.48 -31.39
C VAL A 243 -5.96 -9.87 -31.84
N GLY A 244 -6.65 -10.63 -30.98
CA GLY A 244 -7.20 -11.96 -31.32
C GLY A 244 -8.16 -11.90 -32.50
N ALA A 245 -9.13 -10.99 -32.47
CA ALA A 245 -10.11 -10.80 -33.55
C ALA A 245 -9.45 -10.31 -34.86
N ALA A 246 -8.45 -9.42 -34.78
CA ALA A 246 -7.72 -8.96 -35.97
C ALA A 246 -6.91 -10.09 -36.63
N ARG A 247 -6.34 -11.00 -35.84
CA ARG A 247 -5.58 -12.16 -36.34
C ARG A 247 -6.44 -13.06 -37.23
N GLU A 248 -7.68 -13.30 -36.83
CA GLU A 248 -8.60 -14.18 -37.56
C GLU A 248 -8.94 -13.61 -38.94
N VAL A 249 -9.24 -12.31 -39.01
CA VAL A 249 -9.50 -11.64 -40.30
C VAL A 249 -8.25 -11.60 -41.16
N LEU A 250 -7.06 -11.37 -40.59
CA LEU A 250 -5.79 -11.41 -41.33
C LEU A 250 -5.46 -12.79 -41.90
N HIS A 251 -5.83 -13.87 -41.20
CA HIS A 251 -5.69 -15.23 -41.71
C HIS A 251 -6.59 -15.47 -42.93
N LEU A 252 -7.79 -14.87 -42.94
CA LEU A 252 -8.69 -14.88 -44.10
C LEU A 252 -8.14 -14.06 -45.27
N LEU A 253 -7.39 -12.96 -45.00
CA LEU A 253 -6.73 -12.17 -46.04
C LEU A 253 -5.56 -12.88 -46.73
N GLY A 254 -4.88 -13.79 -46.03
CA GLY A 254 -3.83 -14.62 -46.63
C GLY A 254 -4.37 -15.59 -47.69
N ALA A 255 -5.68 -15.86 -47.68
CA ALA A 255 -6.35 -16.79 -48.59
C ALA A 255 -7.00 -16.12 -49.82
N GLY A 256 -7.06 -14.78 -49.90
CA GLY A 256 -7.71 -14.06 -51.00
C GLY A 256 -7.82 -12.55 -50.79
N GLU A 257 -8.45 -11.83 -51.72
CA GLU A 257 -8.65 -10.38 -51.53
C GLU A 257 -9.71 -10.09 -50.45
N PRO A 258 -9.44 -9.15 -49.51
CA PRO A 258 -10.40 -8.74 -48.48
C PRO A 258 -11.70 -8.22 -49.07
N THR A 259 -12.85 -8.55 -48.47
CA THR A 259 -14.08 -7.78 -48.71
C THR A 259 -13.99 -6.38 -48.08
N SER A 260 -14.80 -5.44 -48.55
CA SER A 260 -14.86 -4.08 -48.00
C SER A 260 -15.25 -4.08 -46.50
N GLU A 261 -16.14 -4.97 -46.10
CA GLU A 261 -16.57 -5.15 -44.71
C GLU A 261 -15.44 -5.64 -43.81
N GLN A 262 -14.64 -6.61 -44.28
CA GLN A 262 -13.47 -7.12 -43.55
C GLN A 262 -12.40 -6.03 -43.36
N ARG A 263 -12.18 -5.18 -44.37
CA ARG A 263 -11.27 -4.02 -44.22
C ARG A 263 -11.79 -3.02 -43.21
N SER A 264 -13.06 -2.63 -43.31
CA SER A 264 -13.67 -1.69 -42.37
C SER A 264 -13.65 -2.23 -40.93
N PHE A 265 -13.86 -3.54 -40.75
CA PHE A 265 -13.75 -4.19 -39.45
C PHE A 265 -12.32 -4.10 -38.89
N LEU A 266 -11.31 -4.48 -39.67
CA LEU A 266 -9.89 -4.39 -39.27
C LEU A 266 -9.48 -2.96 -38.93
N GLU A 267 -9.85 -1.99 -39.76
CA GLU A 267 -9.57 -0.57 -39.55
C GLU A 267 -10.21 -0.09 -38.25
N SER A 268 -11.50 -0.37 -38.02
CA SER A 268 -12.19 0.05 -36.79
C SER A 268 -11.56 -0.55 -35.51
N ARG A 269 -11.08 -1.79 -35.57
CA ARG A 269 -10.50 -2.48 -34.40
C ARG A 269 -9.05 -2.09 -34.13
N LEU A 270 -8.24 -1.83 -35.15
CA LEU A 270 -6.81 -1.52 -35.00
C LEU A 270 -6.54 -0.01 -34.95
N LEU A 271 -7.22 0.77 -35.80
CA LEU A 271 -7.06 2.22 -35.88
C LEU A 271 -8.07 2.97 -35.00
N GLY A 272 -9.04 2.26 -34.43
CA GLY A 272 -10.10 2.84 -33.62
C GLY A 272 -11.30 3.29 -34.45
N SER A 273 -12.41 3.49 -33.76
CA SER A 273 -13.68 4.00 -34.27
C SER A 273 -14.10 5.23 -33.47
N ALA A 274 -15.18 5.89 -33.84
CA ALA A 274 -15.76 6.95 -33.00
C ALA A 274 -15.98 6.41 -31.57
N GLY A 275 -15.24 6.98 -30.60
CA GLY A 275 -15.29 6.57 -29.19
C GLY A 275 -14.23 5.55 -28.74
N SER A 276 -13.35 5.03 -29.61
CA SER A 276 -12.28 4.11 -29.21
C SER A 276 -10.89 4.55 -29.69
N LEU A 277 -9.88 4.38 -28.84
CA LEU A 277 -8.50 4.75 -29.16
C LEU A 277 -7.88 3.74 -30.15
N PRO A 278 -6.97 4.19 -31.04
CA PRO A 278 -6.09 3.31 -31.81
C PRO A 278 -5.35 2.30 -30.93
N LEU A 279 -4.99 1.13 -31.47
CA LEU A 279 -4.43 0.02 -30.69
C LEU A 279 -3.13 0.39 -29.97
N ASP A 280 -2.25 1.12 -30.63
CA ASP A 280 -0.99 1.63 -30.08
C ASP A 280 -1.22 2.62 -28.93
N GLN A 281 -2.18 3.54 -29.09
CA GLN A 281 -2.56 4.51 -28.05
C GLN A 281 -3.24 3.84 -26.86
N ALA A 282 -4.10 2.85 -27.11
CA ALA A 282 -4.75 2.06 -26.08
C ALA A 282 -3.71 1.25 -25.28
N PHE A 283 -2.74 0.64 -25.97
CA PHE A 283 -1.64 -0.05 -25.31
C PHE A 283 -0.82 0.91 -24.44
N ASP A 284 -0.45 2.08 -24.96
CA ASP A 284 0.25 3.11 -24.19
C ASP A 284 -0.56 3.63 -22.99
N ALA A 285 -1.89 3.64 -23.06
CA ALA A 285 -2.76 3.95 -21.93
C ALA A 285 -2.66 2.87 -20.83
N TYR A 286 -2.67 1.58 -21.20
CA TYR A 286 -2.42 0.49 -20.25
C TYR A 286 -1.04 0.61 -19.61
N LEU A 287 0.01 0.84 -20.39
CA LEU A 287 1.37 0.99 -19.86
C LEU A 287 1.46 2.13 -18.82
N ARG A 288 0.78 3.25 -19.07
CA ARG A 288 0.67 4.35 -18.10
C ARG A 288 -0.17 3.98 -16.87
N ALA A 289 -1.15 3.09 -16.98
CA ALA A 289 -1.88 2.56 -15.84
C ALA A 289 -0.97 1.67 -14.96
N PHE A 290 -0.15 0.82 -15.58
CA PHE A 290 0.87 0.04 -14.88
C PHE A 290 1.87 0.95 -14.13
N GLU A 291 2.42 1.97 -14.80
CA GLU A 291 3.37 2.92 -14.16
C GLU A 291 2.73 3.68 -12.98
N ARG A 292 1.43 4.01 -13.06
CA ARG A 292 0.71 4.69 -11.98
C ARG A 292 0.44 3.77 -10.78
N ALA A 293 0.00 2.54 -11.03
CA ALA A 293 -0.38 1.62 -9.97
C ALA A 293 0.83 1.00 -9.26
N LEU A 294 1.89 0.68 -10.01
CA LEU A 294 3.09 0.02 -9.49
C LEU A 294 4.17 1.02 -9.02
N GLY A 295 3.93 2.32 -9.21
CA GLY A 295 4.80 3.40 -8.77
C GLY A 295 6.14 3.49 -9.52
N GLY A 296 7.02 4.37 -9.04
CA GLY A 296 8.27 4.74 -9.74
C GLY A 296 9.37 3.67 -9.79
N ARG A 297 9.12 2.45 -9.29
CA ARG A 297 10.05 1.31 -9.32
C ARG A 297 9.89 0.47 -10.59
N PHE A 298 8.66 0.33 -11.08
CA PHE A 298 8.39 -0.31 -12.35
C PHE A 298 8.60 0.68 -13.49
N ASP A 299 9.55 0.38 -14.39
CA ASP A 299 9.69 1.11 -15.65
C ASP A 299 9.39 0.16 -16.80
N VAL A 300 8.15 0.24 -17.29
CA VAL A 300 7.67 -0.48 -18.46
C VAL A 300 8.62 -0.34 -19.65
N ARG A 301 9.27 0.81 -19.81
CA ARG A 301 10.12 1.10 -20.97
C ARG A 301 11.43 0.33 -20.94
N SER A 302 11.87 -0.09 -19.76
CA SER A 302 13.08 -0.89 -19.59
C SER A 302 12.80 -2.39 -19.77
N ASP A 303 11.58 -2.83 -19.52
CA ASP A 303 11.16 -4.23 -19.63
C ASP A 303 11.24 -4.71 -21.09
N ARG A 304 11.96 -5.81 -21.31
CA ARG A 304 12.21 -6.34 -22.67
C ARG A 304 10.94 -6.88 -23.30
N THR A 305 10.09 -7.54 -22.52
CA THR A 305 8.89 -8.20 -23.03
C THR A 305 7.84 -7.17 -23.43
N PHE A 306 7.65 -6.13 -22.61
CA PHE A 306 6.75 -5.02 -22.94
C PHE A 306 7.25 -4.19 -24.13
N ARG A 307 8.56 -3.99 -24.28
CA ARG A 307 9.13 -3.34 -25.47
C ARG A 307 8.87 -4.14 -26.75
N ALA A 308 9.14 -5.44 -26.72
CA ALA A 308 8.88 -6.31 -27.85
C ALA A 308 7.38 -6.29 -28.25
N ALA A 309 6.48 -6.30 -27.27
CA ALA A 309 5.04 -6.17 -27.50
C ALA A 309 4.67 -4.81 -28.12
N ARG A 310 5.22 -3.70 -27.63
CA ARG A 310 5.00 -2.37 -28.21
C ARG A 310 5.46 -2.31 -29.67
N ASP A 311 6.64 -2.84 -29.96
CA ASP A 311 7.19 -2.86 -31.32
C ASP A 311 6.33 -3.73 -32.25
N ALA A 312 5.84 -4.87 -31.77
CA ALA A 312 4.90 -5.71 -32.50
C ALA A 312 3.58 -4.99 -32.81
N ILE A 313 3.00 -4.27 -31.84
CA ILE A 313 1.77 -3.48 -32.04
C ILE A 313 1.99 -2.40 -33.10
N ARG A 314 3.12 -1.68 -33.06
CA ARG A 314 3.45 -0.69 -34.09
C ARG A 314 3.51 -1.31 -35.48
N VAL A 315 4.17 -2.46 -35.61
CA VAL A 315 4.23 -3.19 -36.88
C VAL A 315 2.84 -3.59 -37.37
N ILE A 316 1.94 -4.04 -36.49
CA ILE A 316 0.56 -4.38 -36.84
C ILE A 316 -0.21 -3.15 -37.33
N VAL A 317 -0.15 -2.04 -36.59
CA VAL A 317 -0.85 -0.79 -36.95
C VAL A 317 -0.33 -0.22 -38.28
N GLU A 318 0.99 -0.22 -38.50
CA GLU A 318 1.61 0.30 -39.72
C GLU A 318 1.34 -0.57 -40.95
N LEU A 319 1.43 -1.90 -40.82
CA LEU A 319 1.37 -2.80 -41.97
C LEU A 319 -0.05 -3.19 -42.37
N THR A 320 -1.02 -3.14 -41.46
CA THR A 320 -2.38 -3.62 -41.76
C THR A 320 -3.06 -2.83 -42.90
N PRO A 321 -3.05 -1.48 -42.92
CA PRO A 321 -3.61 -0.72 -44.04
C PRO A 321 -2.89 -1.01 -45.37
N ALA A 322 -1.56 -1.16 -45.31
CA ALA A 322 -0.74 -1.44 -46.48
C ALA A 322 -0.97 -2.86 -47.05
N LEU A 323 -1.32 -3.83 -46.20
CA LEU A 323 -1.65 -5.19 -46.58
C LEU A 323 -3.08 -5.28 -47.13
N ALA A 324 -4.02 -4.54 -46.52
CA ALA A 324 -5.40 -4.43 -46.98
C ALA A 324 -5.51 -3.78 -48.38
N ALA A 325 -4.61 -2.84 -48.70
CA ALA A 325 -4.54 -2.18 -50.00
C ALA A 325 -3.85 -3.03 -51.08
N ARG A 326 -2.79 -3.78 -50.71
CA ARG A 326 -2.09 -4.67 -51.65
C ARG A 326 -1.38 -5.80 -50.92
N HIS A 327 -1.76 -7.04 -51.23
CA HIS A 327 -1.11 -8.22 -50.68
C HIS A 327 0.36 -8.29 -51.10
N THR A 328 1.27 -8.57 -50.16
CA THR A 328 2.69 -8.80 -50.43
C THR A 328 3.24 -9.81 -49.43
N PRO A 329 3.83 -10.94 -49.88
CA PRO A 329 4.29 -12.02 -48.97
C PRO A 329 5.27 -11.56 -47.89
N ARG A 330 6.12 -10.57 -48.19
CA ARG A 330 7.05 -9.99 -47.21
C ARG A 330 6.34 -9.24 -46.08
N ARG A 331 5.24 -8.52 -46.39
CA ARG A 331 4.45 -7.78 -45.40
C ARG A 331 3.64 -8.74 -44.54
N GLU A 332 3.06 -9.76 -45.17
CA GLU A 332 2.34 -10.84 -44.50
C GLU A 332 3.22 -11.55 -43.47
N ARG A 333 4.43 -12.01 -43.86
CA ARG A 333 5.38 -12.65 -42.93
C ARG A 333 5.76 -11.77 -41.76
N ARG A 334 5.97 -10.46 -42.00
CA ARG A 334 6.32 -9.51 -40.94
C ARG A 334 5.16 -9.28 -39.98
N LEU A 335 3.93 -9.28 -40.48
CA LEU A 335 2.71 -9.17 -39.68
C LEU A 335 2.47 -10.43 -38.85
N GLN A 336 2.65 -11.62 -39.44
CA GLN A 336 2.60 -12.90 -38.73
C GLN A 336 3.63 -12.97 -37.59
N ALA A 337 4.86 -12.50 -37.83
CA ALA A 337 5.90 -12.43 -36.80
C ALA A 337 5.51 -11.48 -35.65
N ALA A 338 4.89 -10.34 -35.95
CA ALA A 338 4.39 -9.42 -34.93
C ALA A 338 3.24 -10.03 -34.10
N HIS A 339 2.30 -10.74 -34.74
CA HIS A 339 1.26 -11.48 -34.01
C HIS A 339 1.84 -12.58 -33.12
N ALA A 340 2.82 -13.35 -33.62
CA ALA A 340 3.48 -14.38 -32.83
C ALA A 340 4.18 -13.79 -31.59
N ALA A 341 4.82 -12.63 -31.73
CA ALA A 341 5.42 -11.92 -30.60
C ALA A 341 4.38 -11.50 -29.55
N LEU A 342 3.19 -11.05 -29.97
CA LEU A 342 2.09 -10.71 -29.06
C LEU A 342 1.44 -11.93 -28.41
N SER A 343 1.33 -13.06 -29.12
CA SER A 343 0.86 -14.32 -28.53
C SER A 343 1.83 -14.85 -27.48
N ALA A 344 3.15 -14.79 -27.74
CA ALA A 344 4.17 -15.13 -26.75
C ALA A 344 4.11 -14.19 -25.53
N PHE A 345 3.86 -12.90 -25.76
CA PHE A 345 3.65 -11.94 -24.69
C PHE A 345 2.39 -12.27 -23.85
N ASP A 346 1.24 -12.55 -24.47
CA ASP A 346 0.03 -12.97 -23.73
C ASP A 346 0.25 -14.23 -22.90
N ALA A 347 0.96 -15.22 -23.45
CA ALA A 347 1.31 -16.44 -22.75
C ALA A 347 2.20 -16.15 -21.52
N SER A 348 3.22 -15.30 -21.67
CA SER A 348 4.08 -14.91 -20.54
C SER A 348 3.33 -14.14 -19.45
N LEU A 349 2.34 -13.33 -19.83
CA LEU A 349 1.47 -12.63 -18.89
C LEU A 349 0.49 -13.58 -18.20
N LYS A 350 -0.02 -14.60 -18.90
CA LYS A 350 -0.85 -15.64 -18.33
C LYS A 350 -0.08 -16.40 -17.26
N GLU A 351 1.09 -16.94 -17.62
CA GLU A 351 1.94 -17.71 -16.70
C GLU A 351 2.28 -16.89 -15.45
N LEU A 352 2.59 -15.60 -15.63
CA LEU A 352 2.83 -14.71 -14.50
C LEU A 352 1.61 -14.60 -13.59
N VAL A 353 0.41 -14.34 -14.13
CA VAL A 353 -0.81 -14.16 -13.32
C VAL A 353 -1.26 -15.46 -12.67
N ASP A 354 -1.17 -16.58 -13.37
CA ASP A 354 -1.51 -17.89 -12.83
C ASP A 354 -0.61 -18.21 -11.62
N GLY A 355 0.69 -17.88 -11.70
CA GLY A 355 1.63 -18.00 -10.58
C GLY A 355 1.47 -16.95 -9.48
N LEU A 356 0.69 -15.88 -9.70
CA LEU A 356 0.36 -14.90 -8.66
C LEU A 356 -0.85 -15.34 -7.84
N ILE A 357 -1.90 -15.79 -8.53
CA ILE A 357 -3.20 -16.08 -7.93
C ILE A 357 -3.16 -17.40 -7.15
N ARG A 358 -2.24 -18.31 -7.48
CA ARG A 358 -2.14 -19.63 -6.84
C ARG A 358 -1.14 -19.62 -5.69
N THR A 359 -1.55 -20.17 -4.56
CA THR A 359 -0.67 -20.41 -3.41
C THR A 359 -0.73 -21.87 -3.02
N ASP A 360 0.45 -22.49 -2.92
CA ASP A 360 0.59 -23.82 -2.32
C ASP A 360 0.47 -23.71 -0.80
N VAL A 361 -0.49 -24.45 -0.25
CA VAL A 361 -0.67 -24.68 1.18
C VAL A 361 0.17 -25.91 1.54
N ASP A 362 1.35 -25.64 2.09
CA ASP A 362 2.32 -26.64 2.47
C ASP A 362 2.92 -26.36 3.85
N ARG A 363 3.82 -27.26 4.29
CA ARG A 363 4.52 -27.09 5.57
C ARG A 363 5.31 -25.77 5.63
N ALA A 364 5.91 -25.34 4.52
CA ALA A 364 6.72 -24.12 4.48
C ALA A 364 5.87 -22.85 4.69
N LEU A 365 4.66 -22.80 4.12
CA LEU A 365 3.70 -21.73 4.37
C LEU A 365 3.31 -21.68 5.86
N PHE A 366 3.00 -22.82 6.47
CA PHE A 366 2.65 -22.86 7.89
C PHE A 366 3.82 -22.46 8.80
N GLU A 367 5.03 -22.93 8.51
CA GLU A 367 6.24 -22.53 9.26
C GLU A 367 6.51 -21.03 9.13
N GLN A 368 6.30 -20.44 7.94
CA GLN A 368 6.37 -18.99 7.75
C GLN A 368 5.36 -18.27 8.66
N VAL A 369 4.08 -18.67 8.63
CA VAL A 369 3.02 -18.06 9.45
C VAL A 369 3.36 -18.15 10.94
N VAL A 370 3.81 -19.31 11.41
CA VAL A 370 4.24 -19.53 12.79
C VAL A 370 5.38 -18.56 13.13
N ALA A 371 6.44 -18.54 12.33
CA ALA A 371 7.61 -17.70 12.59
C ALA A 371 7.24 -16.22 12.67
N GLU A 372 6.42 -15.72 11.74
CA GLU A 372 5.99 -14.33 11.71
C GLU A 372 5.12 -13.97 12.93
N VAL A 373 4.19 -14.83 13.36
CA VAL A 373 3.35 -14.57 14.54
C VAL A 373 4.16 -14.64 15.83
N ARG A 374 5.12 -15.56 15.93
CA ARG A 374 6.00 -15.68 17.11
C ARG A 374 6.96 -14.50 17.28
N GLN A 375 7.17 -13.68 16.25
CA GLN A 375 7.93 -12.42 16.34
C GLN A 375 7.09 -11.24 16.88
N GLU A 376 5.77 -11.40 16.99
CA GLU A 376 4.90 -10.35 17.51
C GLU A 376 4.94 -10.30 19.04
N TYR A 377 4.88 -9.09 19.61
CA TYR A 377 5.04 -8.87 21.05
C TYR A 377 4.13 -9.75 21.91
N ALA A 378 2.81 -9.72 21.69
CA ALA A 378 1.87 -10.44 22.56
C ALA A 378 1.94 -11.98 22.40
N PRO A 379 1.90 -12.57 21.18
CA PRO A 379 2.02 -14.02 21.01
C PRO A 379 3.38 -14.59 21.41
N SER A 380 4.47 -13.82 21.29
CA SER A 380 5.82 -14.27 21.67
C SER A 380 5.93 -14.64 23.16
N GLY A 381 5.17 -13.96 24.02
CA GLY A 381 5.15 -14.20 25.47
C GLY A 381 4.33 -15.41 25.91
N VAL A 382 3.63 -16.10 24.99
CA VAL A 382 2.87 -17.31 25.31
C VAL A 382 3.78 -18.53 25.15
N GLU A 383 3.98 -19.29 26.23
CA GLU A 383 4.63 -20.60 26.17
C GLU A 383 3.60 -21.65 25.73
N LEU A 384 3.89 -22.33 24.62
CA LEU A 384 3.06 -23.40 24.08
C LEU A 384 3.60 -24.75 24.55
N ASP A 385 2.69 -25.61 25.03
CA ASP A 385 3.02 -26.99 25.42
C ASP A 385 3.18 -27.89 24.18
N GLY A 386 2.55 -27.52 23.06
CA GLY A 386 2.62 -28.25 21.80
C GLY A 386 2.25 -27.39 20.60
N LEU A 387 3.02 -27.53 19.51
CA LEU A 387 2.68 -26.97 18.20
C LEU A 387 2.80 -28.07 17.15
N VAL A 388 1.68 -28.41 16.52
CA VAL A 388 1.62 -29.46 15.50
C VAL A 388 1.37 -28.83 14.13
N VAL A 389 2.13 -29.24 13.12
CA VAL A 389 1.98 -28.77 11.73
C VAL A 389 1.80 -29.99 10.83
N GLU A 390 0.63 -30.10 10.23
CA GLU A 390 0.17 -31.20 9.38
C GLU A 390 -0.08 -30.69 7.95
N ALA A 391 0.90 -30.90 7.09
CA ALA A 391 0.83 -30.62 5.66
C ALA A 391 1.70 -31.63 4.94
N GLU A 392 1.15 -32.82 4.68
CA GLU A 392 1.91 -33.93 4.08
C GLU A 392 2.15 -33.72 2.58
N GLN A 393 1.17 -33.16 1.88
CA GLN A 393 1.25 -32.86 0.45
C GLN A 393 0.88 -31.39 0.22
N PRO A 394 1.58 -30.68 -0.69
CA PRO A 394 1.21 -29.33 -1.06
C PRO A 394 -0.13 -29.35 -1.80
N VAL A 395 -1.05 -28.48 -1.37
CA VAL A 395 -2.36 -28.30 -2.01
C VAL A 395 -2.49 -26.87 -2.49
N ALA A 396 -2.83 -26.66 -3.75
CA ALA A 396 -2.93 -25.32 -4.33
C ALA A 396 -4.34 -24.73 -4.14
N VAL A 397 -4.39 -23.45 -3.78
CA VAL A 397 -5.64 -22.65 -3.73
C VAL A 397 -5.49 -21.37 -4.57
N GLU A 398 -6.59 -20.87 -5.14
CA GLU A 398 -6.62 -19.63 -5.94
C GLU A 398 -6.73 -18.37 -5.06
N VAL A 399 -5.82 -18.25 -4.10
CA VAL A 399 -5.70 -17.11 -3.18
C VAL A 399 -4.31 -16.51 -3.30
N PHE A 400 -4.20 -15.17 -3.38
CA PHE A 400 -2.90 -14.51 -3.33
C PHE A 400 -2.18 -14.83 -2.02
N ARG A 401 -0.89 -15.19 -2.10
CA ARG A 401 -0.09 -15.60 -0.94
C ARG A 401 -0.13 -14.57 0.19
N VAL A 402 -0.08 -13.28 -0.14
CA VAL A 402 -0.13 -12.19 0.85
C VAL A 402 -1.43 -12.19 1.66
N ASP A 403 -2.56 -12.41 1.01
CA ASP A 403 -3.87 -12.43 1.65
C ASP A 403 -4.05 -13.73 2.45
N LEU A 404 -3.58 -14.85 1.92
CA LEU A 404 -3.62 -16.13 2.64
C LEU A 404 -2.75 -16.09 3.91
N VAL A 405 -1.53 -15.56 3.82
CA VAL A 405 -0.66 -15.35 4.99
C VAL A 405 -1.33 -14.42 5.99
N LEU A 406 -1.97 -13.33 5.55
CA LEU A 406 -2.70 -12.43 6.44
C LEU A 406 -3.84 -13.15 7.18
N VAL A 407 -4.65 -13.93 6.46
CA VAL A 407 -5.73 -14.76 7.03
C VAL A 407 -5.18 -15.70 8.09
N LEU A 408 -4.17 -16.50 7.73
CA LEU A 408 -3.62 -17.53 8.62
C LEU A 408 -2.91 -16.93 9.84
N LYS A 409 -2.16 -15.83 9.68
CA LYS A 409 -1.54 -15.12 10.82
C LYS A 409 -2.58 -14.64 11.81
N ASN A 410 -3.69 -14.08 11.34
CA ASN A 410 -4.74 -13.59 12.24
C ASN A 410 -5.40 -14.74 13.00
N ILE A 411 -5.72 -15.85 12.31
CA ILE A 411 -6.34 -17.02 12.95
C ILE A 411 -5.36 -17.65 13.95
N PHE A 412 -4.12 -17.91 13.54
CA PHE A 412 -3.10 -18.53 14.39
C PHE A 412 -2.74 -17.65 15.60
N ARG A 413 -2.60 -16.34 15.42
CA ARG A 413 -2.41 -15.38 16.52
C ARG A 413 -3.51 -15.50 17.56
N ASN A 414 -4.77 -15.56 17.12
CA ASN A 414 -5.91 -15.66 18.03
C ASN A 414 -5.90 -16.99 18.80
N ALA A 415 -5.58 -18.10 18.12
CA ALA A 415 -5.41 -19.40 18.75
C ALA A 415 -4.32 -19.36 19.85
N VAL A 416 -3.13 -18.83 19.54
CA VAL A 416 -2.03 -18.69 20.50
C VAL A 416 -2.43 -17.84 21.72
N LEU A 417 -3.08 -16.69 21.47
CA LEU A 417 -3.52 -15.82 22.56
C LEU A 417 -4.64 -16.44 23.39
N ALA A 418 -5.52 -17.25 22.79
CA ALA A 418 -6.58 -17.95 23.49
C ALA A 418 -6.01 -19.01 24.45
N VAL A 419 -5.10 -19.86 23.96
CA VAL A 419 -4.47 -20.89 24.81
C VAL A 419 -3.58 -20.28 25.89
N GLY A 420 -2.96 -19.11 25.64
CA GLY A 420 -2.17 -18.40 26.64
C GLY A 420 -2.98 -17.89 27.84
N ARG A 421 -4.29 -17.69 27.69
CA ARG A 421 -5.19 -17.29 28.79
C ARG A 421 -5.76 -18.48 29.56
N GLY A 422 -5.71 -19.66 28.98
CA GLY A 422 -6.25 -20.89 29.54
C GLY A 422 -5.25 -21.68 30.39
N PRO A 423 -5.75 -22.68 31.13
CA PRO A 423 -4.88 -23.68 31.76
C PRO A 423 -4.19 -24.55 30.70
N ALA A 424 -3.13 -25.27 31.12
CA ALA A 424 -2.51 -26.29 30.30
C ALA A 424 -3.49 -27.45 29.99
N PRO A 425 -3.36 -28.14 28.85
CA PRO A 425 -2.31 -27.95 27.83
C PRO A 425 -2.58 -26.75 26.93
N ARG A 426 -1.54 -25.96 26.63
CA ARG A 426 -1.56 -24.80 25.73
C ARG A 426 -1.04 -25.21 24.36
N SER A 427 -1.85 -25.95 23.61
CA SER A 427 -1.42 -26.53 22.33
C SER A 427 -2.21 -25.94 21.16
N VAL A 428 -1.53 -25.79 20.02
CA VAL A 428 -2.14 -25.34 18.76
C VAL A 428 -1.72 -26.28 17.64
N ARG A 429 -2.63 -26.55 16.69
CA ARG A 429 -2.38 -27.34 15.48
C ARG A 429 -2.70 -26.52 14.24
N LEU A 430 -1.86 -26.60 13.22
CA LEU A 430 -2.18 -26.17 11.86
C LEU A 430 -2.27 -27.39 10.97
N GLY A 431 -3.36 -27.52 10.24
CA GLY A 431 -3.61 -28.63 9.33
C GLY A 431 -4.14 -28.15 7.99
N VAL A 432 -3.92 -28.95 6.95
CA VAL A 432 -4.63 -28.84 5.67
C VAL A 432 -5.19 -30.19 5.28
N ARG A 433 -6.44 -30.19 4.79
CA ARG A 433 -7.11 -31.38 4.25
C ARG A 433 -7.92 -31.00 3.02
N VAL A 434 -8.16 -31.96 2.14
CA VAL A 434 -8.99 -31.78 0.95
C VAL A 434 -10.24 -32.62 1.12
N GLU A 435 -11.41 -32.03 0.91
CA GLU A 435 -12.69 -32.73 0.89
C GLU A 435 -13.30 -32.65 -0.51
N LEU A 436 -13.89 -33.76 -0.96
CA LEU A 436 -14.68 -33.77 -2.18
C LEU A 436 -16.13 -33.47 -1.82
N GLU A 437 -16.63 -32.33 -2.28
CA GLU A 437 -18.01 -31.93 -2.07
C GLU A 437 -18.99 -32.80 -2.88
N VAL A 438 -20.26 -32.80 -2.47
CA VAL A 438 -21.33 -33.54 -3.17
C VAL A 438 -21.48 -33.09 -4.64
N THR A 439 -21.06 -31.86 -4.95
CA THR A 439 -21.03 -31.29 -6.30
C THR A 439 -19.93 -31.88 -7.19
N GLY A 440 -18.99 -32.64 -6.63
CA GLY A 440 -17.81 -33.16 -7.31
C GLY A 440 -16.62 -32.19 -7.35
N GLU A 441 -16.73 -31.04 -6.67
CA GLU A 441 -15.65 -30.06 -6.54
C GLU A 441 -14.78 -30.41 -5.31
N GLU A 442 -13.45 -30.29 -5.44
CA GLU A 442 -12.55 -30.43 -4.30
C GLU A 442 -12.42 -29.09 -3.56
N THR A 443 -12.63 -29.12 -2.25
CA THR A 443 -12.47 -27.98 -1.34
C THR A 443 -11.28 -28.22 -0.44
N VAL A 444 -10.41 -27.23 -0.32
CA VAL A 444 -9.25 -27.23 0.57
C VAL A 444 -9.64 -26.60 1.89
N HIS A 445 -9.59 -27.38 2.98
CA HIS A 445 -9.85 -26.93 4.34
C HIS A 445 -8.52 -26.71 5.05
N ILE A 446 -8.25 -25.46 5.42
CA ILE A 446 -7.10 -25.07 6.23
C ILE A 446 -7.58 -24.86 7.65
N GLU A 447 -7.03 -25.62 8.59
CA GLU A 447 -7.52 -25.71 9.95
C GLU A 447 -6.50 -25.16 10.93
N VAL A 448 -6.96 -24.33 11.87
CA VAL A 448 -6.19 -23.96 13.06
C VAL A 448 -6.97 -24.41 14.28
N SER A 449 -6.47 -25.43 14.96
CA SER A 449 -7.08 -26.00 16.16
C SER A 449 -6.37 -25.56 17.42
N ASP A 450 -7.12 -25.33 18.49
CA ASP A 450 -6.57 -24.94 19.79
C ASP A 450 -7.25 -25.66 20.95
N THR A 451 -6.54 -25.74 22.08
CA THR A 451 -7.01 -26.39 23.31
C THR A 451 -7.77 -25.45 24.24
N SER A 452 -8.02 -24.20 23.86
CA SER A 452 -8.74 -23.25 24.69
C SER A 452 -10.23 -23.55 24.67
N ASP A 453 -10.85 -23.55 25.85
CA ASP A 453 -12.29 -23.63 26.06
C ASP A 453 -13.01 -22.28 25.88
N ALA A 454 -12.26 -21.20 25.63
CA ALA A 454 -12.82 -19.88 25.42
C ALA A 454 -13.81 -19.92 24.22
N PRO A 455 -15.05 -19.44 24.41
CA PRO A 455 -16.08 -19.51 23.38
C PRO A 455 -15.68 -18.64 22.19
N LEU A 456 -15.86 -19.20 21.00
CA LEU A 456 -15.70 -18.50 19.73
C LEU A 456 -16.93 -18.84 18.88
N THR A 457 -17.73 -17.84 18.54
CA THR A 457 -18.87 -17.99 17.63
C THR A 457 -18.60 -17.28 16.31
N LEU A 458 -19.26 -17.70 15.24
CA LEU A 458 -19.17 -17.03 13.93
C LEU A 458 -19.64 -15.58 13.99
N GLU A 459 -20.60 -15.26 14.85
CA GLU A 459 -21.05 -13.89 15.14
C GLU A 459 -19.91 -13.07 15.77
N MET A 460 -19.15 -13.64 16.73
CA MET A 460 -17.96 -12.98 17.29
C MET A 460 -16.82 -12.78 16.28
N ILE A 461 -16.82 -13.52 15.16
CA ILE A 461 -15.88 -13.36 14.03
C ILE A 461 -16.35 -12.25 13.09
N ARG A 462 -17.66 -12.18 12.81
CA ARG A 462 -18.28 -11.24 11.86
C ARG A 462 -18.61 -9.86 12.45
N ASP A 463 -18.99 -9.79 13.72
CA ASP A 463 -19.41 -8.56 14.41
C ASP A 463 -18.24 -7.71 14.94
N ARG A 464 -16.99 -8.15 14.74
CA ARG A 464 -15.82 -7.31 15.02
C ARG A 464 -15.65 -6.30 13.89
N GLU A 465 -15.77 -5.02 14.23
CA GLU A 465 -15.66 -3.85 13.34
C GLU A 465 -14.64 -4.02 12.21
N PHE A 466 -15.03 -3.59 11.01
CA PHE A 466 -14.16 -3.47 9.85
C PHE A 466 -12.87 -2.71 10.22
N GLY A 467 -11.74 -3.43 10.20
CA GLY A 467 -10.42 -2.83 10.39
C GLY A 467 -9.54 -3.45 11.48
N ARG A 468 -10.00 -4.40 12.29
CA ARG A 468 -9.13 -5.14 13.25
C ARG A 468 -9.44 -6.64 13.35
N GLY A 469 -8.39 -7.46 13.27
CA GLY A 469 -8.45 -8.89 13.55
C GLY A 469 -9.29 -9.71 12.56
N LEU A 470 -10.33 -10.38 13.07
CA LEU A 470 -11.12 -11.42 12.36
C LEU A 470 -12.09 -10.86 11.30
N GLY A 471 -12.49 -9.59 11.38
CA GLY A 471 -13.30 -8.95 10.32
C GLY A 471 -12.52 -8.77 9.00
N LEU A 472 -11.20 -8.56 9.09
CA LEU A 472 -10.31 -8.58 7.91
C LEU A 472 -10.18 -9.99 7.32
N VAL A 473 -10.27 -11.02 8.17
CA VAL A 473 -10.22 -12.43 7.74
C VAL A 473 -11.47 -12.78 6.96
N SER A 474 -12.67 -12.44 7.45
CA SER A 474 -13.92 -12.70 6.72
C SER A 474 -13.92 -12.00 5.36
N ALA A 475 -13.60 -10.70 5.30
CA ALA A 475 -13.57 -9.96 4.05
C ALA A 475 -12.53 -10.49 3.05
N ALA A 476 -11.37 -10.96 3.53
CA ALA A 476 -10.36 -11.58 2.68
C ALA A 476 -10.82 -12.96 2.16
N VAL A 477 -11.41 -13.80 3.01
CA VAL A 477 -11.91 -15.13 2.63
C VAL A 477 -13.07 -15.01 1.63
N ASP A 478 -14.03 -14.13 1.89
CA ASP A 478 -15.20 -13.91 1.02
C ASP A 478 -14.78 -13.42 -0.38
N ARG A 479 -13.72 -12.61 -0.47
CA ARG A 479 -13.17 -12.12 -1.75
C ARG A 479 -12.76 -13.26 -2.70
N TYR A 480 -12.32 -14.39 -2.17
CA TYR A 480 -11.88 -15.55 -2.97
C TYR A 480 -12.94 -16.64 -3.08
N GLY A 481 -14.19 -16.36 -2.71
CA GLY A 481 -15.26 -17.35 -2.69
C GLY A 481 -15.02 -18.47 -1.67
N GLY A 482 -14.20 -18.21 -0.65
CA GLY A 482 -13.99 -19.14 0.45
C GLY A 482 -15.07 -19.01 1.52
N ALA A 483 -15.01 -19.89 2.53
CA ALA A 483 -15.86 -19.80 3.71
C ALA A 483 -15.05 -19.95 4.99
N ILE A 484 -15.62 -19.47 6.10
CA ILE A 484 -15.06 -19.67 7.45
C ILE A 484 -16.09 -20.43 8.27
N SER A 485 -15.67 -21.52 8.89
CA SER A 485 -16.45 -22.29 9.84
C SER A 485 -15.68 -22.45 11.17
N ILE A 486 -16.42 -22.73 12.23
CA ILE A 486 -15.87 -23.17 13.50
C ILE A 486 -16.36 -24.59 13.70
N GLU A 487 -15.41 -25.51 13.81
CA GLU A 487 -15.66 -26.94 13.95
C GLU A 487 -15.13 -27.43 15.29
N PRO A 488 -15.67 -28.54 15.84
CA PRO A 488 -15.05 -29.21 16.97
C PRO A 488 -13.60 -29.59 16.67
N GLY A 489 -12.71 -29.42 17.65
CA GLY A 489 -11.34 -29.87 17.53
C GLY A 489 -11.26 -31.40 17.45
N ARG A 490 -10.27 -31.91 16.72
CA ARG A 490 -9.94 -33.34 16.66
C ARG A 490 -8.74 -33.62 17.55
N ASP A 491 -8.45 -34.89 17.84
CA ASP A 491 -7.19 -35.33 18.45
C ASP A 491 -6.77 -34.59 19.74
N GLY A 492 -7.75 -34.29 20.60
CA GLY A 492 -7.52 -33.62 21.89
C GLY A 492 -7.53 -32.09 21.84
N PHE A 493 -7.75 -31.48 20.68
CA PHE A 493 -8.05 -30.05 20.55
C PHE A 493 -9.53 -29.78 20.83
N VAL A 494 -9.86 -28.60 21.35
CA VAL A 494 -11.23 -28.24 21.76
C VAL A 494 -12.02 -27.71 20.57
N LYS A 495 -11.43 -26.82 19.78
CA LYS A 495 -12.06 -26.20 18.62
C LYS A 495 -11.09 -26.02 17.47
N SER A 496 -11.62 -25.88 16.27
CA SER A 496 -10.92 -25.59 15.03
C SER A 496 -11.58 -24.42 14.31
N VAL A 497 -10.80 -23.40 13.97
CA VAL A 497 -11.22 -22.42 12.97
C VAL A 497 -10.78 -22.94 11.61
N VAL A 498 -11.74 -23.17 10.73
CA VAL A 498 -11.50 -23.73 9.40
C VAL A 498 -11.79 -22.66 8.36
N VAL A 499 -10.83 -22.41 7.48
CA VAL A 499 -11.04 -21.61 6.27
C VAL A 499 -10.98 -22.54 5.07
N SER A 500 -12.02 -22.48 4.24
CA SER A 500 -12.16 -23.32 3.06
C SER A 500 -12.07 -22.53 1.78
N PHE A 501 -11.38 -23.07 0.79
CA PHE A 501 -11.25 -22.48 -0.55
C PHE A 501 -11.39 -23.57 -1.62
N PRO A 502 -11.89 -23.25 -2.82
CA PRO A 502 -11.84 -24.17 -3.95
C PRO A 502 -10.40 -24.61 -4.26
N CYS A 503 -10.23 -25.90 -4.55
CA CYS A 503 -8.95 -26.45 -4.97
C CYS A 503 -8.55 -25.90 -6.35
N ALA A 504 -7.29 -25.47 -6.48
CA ALA A 504 -6.76 -25.02 -7.75
C ALA A 504 -6.26 -26.23 -8.57
N TYR A 505 -6.99 -26.62 -9.61
CA TYR A 505 -6.55 -27.70 -10.49
C TYR A 505 -5.38 -27.25 -11.39
N ASN A 506 -4.39 -28.14 -11.53
CA ASN A 506 -3.41 -28.07 -12.61
C ASN A 506 -4.12 -28.41 -13.92
N ALA A 507 -4.53 -27.39 -14.67
CA ALA A 507 -5.02 -27.52 -16.03
C ALA A 507 -3.87 -27.73 -17.02
#